data_AF-A0A7G2CSJ7-F1
#
_entry.id   AF-A0A7G2CSJ7-F1
#
_cell.length_a   1.000
_cell.length_b   1.000
_cell.length_c   1.000
_cell.angle_alpha   90.00
_cell.angle_beta   90.00
_cell.angle_gamma   90.00
#
_symmetry.space_group_name_H-M   'P 1'
#
loop_
_entity.id
_entity.type
_entity.pdbx_description
1 polymer ?
#
loop_
_entity_poly.entity_id
_entity_poly.type
_entity_poly.pdbx_seq_one_letter_code
_entity_poly.pdbx_strand_id
1 'polypeptide(L)'
;MEITDSYNKEDVVHRRKVMETMIKAADVSNVTKPFDMSRLWASAVTEEFYRQGDMEKAKGIEVLPMFDRSQNNELAKGQIGFIDFVAGKFFKEIVSIIFKDMQWCVDNIASNRAKWQEILDAK
;
A
#
# COMPACT_ATOMS: atom_id res chain seq x y z
N MET A 1 12.94 -25.61 6.79
CA MET A 1 11.50 -25.79 7.04
C MET A 1 10.83 -25.57 5.70
N GLU A 2 10.60 -26.65 4.96
CA GLU A 2 10.00 -26.60 3.63
C GLU A 2 8.55 -26.14 3.76
N ILE A 3 8.17 -25.10 3.02
CA ILE A 3 6.79 -24.60 2.96
C ILE A 3 6.06 -25.52 1.97
N THR A 4 5.49 -26.61 2.45
CA THR A 4 4.77 -27.60 1.62
C THR A 4 3.32 -27.84 2.00
N ASP A 5 2.78 -27.19 3.03
CA ASP A 5 1.35 -27.34 3.32
C ASP A 5 0.52 -26.48 2.37
N SER A 6 0.10 -27.10 1.27
CA SER A 6 -0.94 -26.58 0.38
C SER A 6 -2.18 -26.19 1.19
N TYR A 7 -2.84 -25.09 0.82
CA TYR A 7 -4.05 -24.63 1.50
C TYR A 7 -5.11 -25.74 1.62
N ASN A 8 -5.53 -26.00 2.86
CA ASN A 8 -6.61 -26.93 3.18
C ASN A 8 -7.86 -26.15 3.61
N LYS A 9 -8.94 -26.27 2.84
CA LYS A 9 -10.21 -25.57 3.11
C LYS A 9 -10.89 -26.04 4.39
N GLU A 10 -10.72 -27.30 4.78
CA GLU A 10 -11.34 -27.87 5.98
C GLU A 10 -10.59 -27.47 7.26
N ASP A 11 -9.33 -27.05 7.14
CA ASP A 11 -8.54 -26.55 8.26
C ASP A 11 -8.98 -25.13 8.68
N VAL A 12 -9.45 -25.01 9.93
CA VAL A 12 -9.93 -23.75 10.52
C VAL A 12 -8.82 -22.70 10.60
N VAL A 13 -7.59 -23.10 10.90
CA VAL A 13 -6.42 -22.21 11.02
C VAL A 13 -6.06 -21.66 9.64
N HIS A 14 -6.08 -22.50 8.62
CA HIS A 14 -5.87 -22.05 7.23
C HIS A 14 -6.94 -21.05 6.79
N ARG A 15 -8.23 -21.36 7.01
CA ARG A 15 -9.32 -20.40 6.71
C ARG A 15 -9.17 -19.10 7.48
N ARG A 16 -8.75 -19.15 8.74
CA ARG A 16 -8.50 -17.96 9.55
C ARG A 16 -7.38 -17.10 8.96
N LYS A 17 -6.25 -17.71 8.60
CA LYS A 17 -5.13 -16.99 7.98
C LYS A 17 -5.51 -16.35 6.65
N VAL A 18 -6.36 -17.02 5.85
CA VAL A 18 -6.94 -16.44 4.63
C VAL A 18 -7.74 -15.19 4.93
N MET A 19 -8.65 -15.22 5.91
CA MET A 19 -9.46 -14.06 6.29
C MET A 19 -8.60 -12.90 6.81
N GLU A 20 -7.61 -13.19 7.67
CA GLU A 20 -6.64 -12.20 8.16
C GLU A 20 -5.86 -11.56 7.01
N THR A 21 -5.51 -12.34 5.99
CA THR A 21 -4.76 -11.85 4.83
C THR A 21 -5.67 -11.01 3.93
N MET A 22 -6.93 -11.41 3.73
CA MET A 22 -7.91 -10.65 2.95
C MET A 22 -8.22 -9.30 3.58
N ILE A 23 -8.40 -9.21 4.90
CA ILE A 23 -8.65 -7.92 5.56
C ILE A 23 -7.43 -7.00 5.44
N LYS A 24 -6.21 -7.54 5.58
CA LYS A 24 -4.99 -6.76 5.33
C LYS A 24 -4.89 -6.28 3.89
N ALA A 25 -5.24 -7.13 2.91
CA ALA A 25 -5.26 -6.73 1.52
C ALA A 25 -6.30 -5.64 1.23
N ALA A 26 -7.48 -5.72 1.84
CA ALA A 26 -8.50 -4.69 1.72
C ALA A 26 -8.01 -3.34 2.29
N ASP A 27 -7.35 -3.37 3.45
CA ASP A 27 -6.82 -2.20 4.15
C ASP A 27 -5.80 -1.42 3.31
N VAL A 28 -4.87 -2.13 2.66
CA VAL A 28 -3.87 -1.51 1.78
C VAL A 28 -4.27 -1.48 0.30
N SER A 29 -5.54 -1.70 -0.03
CA SER A 29 -6.00 -1.86 -1.42
C SER A 29 -5.99 -0.58 -2.25
N ASN A 30 -5.75 0.60 -1.66
CA ASN A 30 -5.82 1.89 -2.36
C ASN A 30 -4.94 1.92 -3.62
N VAL A 31 -3.74 1.35 -3.55
CA VAL A 31 -2.78 1.27 -4.68
C VAL A 31 -3.17 0.31 -5.79
N THR A 32 -4.19 -0.54 -5.58
CA THR A 32 -4.72 -1.48 -6.58
C THR A 32 -5.85 -0.89 -7.42
N LYS A 33 -6.37 0.28 -7.05
CA LYS A 33 -7.52 0.91 -7.73
C LYS A 33 -7.07 1.59 -9.02
N PRO A 34 -7.99 1.91 -9.96
CA PRO A 34 -7.65 2.77 -11.09
C PRO A 34 -6.95 4.05 -10.61
N PHE A 35 -5.99 4.54 -11.40
CA PHE A 35 -5.05 5.56 -10.96
C PHE A 35 -5.71 6.80 -10.34
N ASP A 36 -6.78 7.32 -10.94
CA ASP A 36 -7.47 8.51 -10.41
C ASP A 36 -8.04 8.27 -9.00
N MET A 37 -8.59 7.08 -8.76
CA MET A 37 -9.09 6.69 -7.44
C MET A 37 -7.93 6.44 -6.45
N SER A 38 -6.87 5.75 -6.89
CA SER A 38 -5.68 5.54 -6.07
C SER A 38 -5.05 6.87 -5.66
N ARG A 39 -5.04 7.86 -6.55
CA ARG A 39 -4.53 9.21 -6.30
C ARG A 39 -5.39 9.98 -5.30
N LEU A 40 -6.71 9.89 -5.39
CA LEU A 40 -7.60 10.50 -4.40
C LEU A 40 -7.34 9.95 -2.99
N TRP A 41 -7.21 8.63 -2.86
CA TRP A 41 -6.86 8.01 -1.58
C TRP A 41 -5.48 8.41 -1.08
N ALA A 42 -4.48 8.47 -1.97
CA ALA A 42 -3.14 8.93 -1.62
C ALA A 42 -3.18 10.36 -1.06
N SER A 43 -3.89 11.28 -1.72
CA SER A 43 -4.05 12.65 -1.24
C SER A 43 -4.77 12.73 0.12
N ALA A 44 -5.81 11.92 0.34
CA ALA A 44 -6.52 11.87 1.61
C ALA A 44 -5.63 11.41 2.77
N VAL A 45 -4.89 10.31 2.58
CA VAL A 45 -3.94 9.78 3.59
C VAL A 45 -2.82 10.78 3.87
N THR A 46 -2.27 11.42 2.83
CA THR A 46 -1.22 12.42 3.01
C THR A 46 -1.71 13.62 3.81
N GLU A 47 -2.91 14.11 3.57
CA GLU A 47 -3.47 15.21 4.37
C GLU A 47 -3.73 14.79 5.83
N GLU A 48 -4.11 13.53 6.08
CA GLU A 48 -4.21 13.00 7.45
C GLU A 48 -2.85 12.98 8.16
N PHE A 49 -1.80 12.47 7.49
CA PHE A 49 -0.44 12.47 8.03
C PHE A 49 0.06 13.89 8.33
N TYR A 50 -0.25 14.84 7.45
CA TYR A 50 0.12 16.24 7.67
C TYR A 50 -0.58 16.86 8.87
N ARG A 51 -1.88 16.58 9.07
CA ARG A 51 -2.59 17.04 10.28
C ARG A 51 -2.00 16.45 11.54
N GLN A 52 -1.60 15.18 11.52
CA GLN A 52 -0.88 14.58 12.64
C GLN A 52 0.47 15.28 12.88
N GLY A 53 1.28 15.51 11.84
CA GLY A 53 2.55 16.22 11.99
C GLY A 53 2.39 17.64 12.51
N ASP A 54 1.34 18.37 12.11
CA ASP A 54 1.04 19.69 12.66
C ASP A 54 0.74 19.62 14.18
N MET A 55 -0.01 18.60 14.61
CA MET A 55 -0.27 18.36 16.03
C MET A 55 1.00 17.96 16.82
N GLU A 56 1.88 17.17 16.21
CA GLU A 56 3.17 16.78 16.80
C GLU A 56 4.08 18.01 16.97
N LYS A 57 4.20 18.86 15.95
CA LYS A 57 4.93 20.14 16.01
C LYS A 57 4.40 21.04 17.12
N ALA A 58 3.08 21.19 17.22
CA ALA A 58 2.46 22.03 18.25
C ALA A 58 2.75 21.54 19.68
N LYS A 59 3.02 20.24 19.84
CA LYS A 59 3.39 19.61 21.12
C LYS A 59 4.90 19.58 21.38
N GLY A 60 5.72 20.08 20.45
CA GLY A 60 7.18 19.99 20.53
C GLY A 60 7.71 18.55 20.37
N ILE A 61 6.96 17.68 19.71
CA ILE A 61 7.36 16.30 19.39
C ILE A 61 8.08 16.30 18.04
N GLU A 62 9.11 15.47 17.89
CA GLU A 62 9.78 15.26 16.61
C GLU A 62 8.81 14.70 15.57
N VAL A 63 8.80 15.29 14.38
CA VAL A 63 7.89 14.91 13.29
C VAL A 63 8.64 14.12 12.24
N LEU A 64 8.15 12.92 11.94
CA LEU A 64 8.72 12.09 10.88
C LEU A 64 8.53 12.78 9.52
N PRO A 65 9.48 12.64 8.58
CA PRO A 65 9.40 13.33 7.28
C PRO A 65 8.07 13.13 6.56
N MET A 66 7.51 11.92 6.56
CA MET A 66 6.22 11.59 5.92
C MET A 66 5.02 12.41 6.45
N PHE A 67 5.12 12.91 7.68
CA PHE A 67 4.07 13.66 8.37
C PHE A 67 4.30 15.17 8.29
N ASP A 68 5.41 15.62 7.72
CA ASP A 68 5.75 17.03 7.62
C ASP A 68 5.36 17.62 6.25
N ARG A 69 4.33 18.46 6.23
CA ARG A 69 3.89 19.18 5.01
C ARG A 69 4.88 20.22 4.50
N SER A 70 5.83 20.68 5.33
CA SER A 70 6.85 21.67 4.93
C SER A 70 8.02 21.05 4.16
N GLN A 71 8.19 19.73 4.25
CA GLN A 71 9.28 18.99 3.57
C GLN A 71 9.05 18.85 2.04
N ASN A 72 8.02 19.48 1.48
CA ASN A 72 7.60 19.36 0.08
C ASN A 72 7.67 17.91 -0.43
N ASN A 73 7.23 16.98 0.42
CA ASN A 73 7.32 15.56 0.11
C ASN A 73 6.49 15.28 -1.12
N GLU A 74 7.17 14.82 -2.17
CA GLU A 74 6.49 14.51 -3.40
C GLU A 74 5.55 13.33 -3.17
N LEU A 75 4.25 13.57 -3.30
CA LEU A 75 3.21 12.54 -3.20
C LEU A 75 3.59 11.30 -4.03
N ALA A 76 4.14 11.51 -5.23
CA ALA A 76 4.65 10.48 -6.11
C ALA A 76 5.76 9.62 -5.46
N LYS A 77 6.78 10.24 -4.87
CA LYS A 77 7.88 9.55 -4.18
C LYS A 77 7.37 8.73 -2.99
N GLY A 78 6.43 9.28 -2.22
CA GLY A 78 5.79 8.58 -1.11
C GLY A 78 5.02 7.33 -1.57
N GLN A 79 4.23 7.45 -2.65
CA GLN A 79 3.48 6.33 -3.21
C GLN A 79 4.39 5.26 -3.82
N ILE A 80 5.46 5.65 -4.53
CA ILE A 80 6.47 4.70 -5.06
C ILE A 80 7.11 3.92 -3.92
N GLY A 81 7.55 4.61 -2.85
CA GLY A 81 8.12 3.96 -1.67
C GLY A 81 7.17 2.97 -1.01
N PHE A 82 5.90 3.35 -0.81
CA PHE A 82 4.90 2.44 -0.24
C PHE A 82 4.64 1.22 -1.13
N ILE A 83 4.58 1.39 -2.46
CA ILE A 83 4.44 0.29 -3.40
C ILE A 83 5.66 -0.64 -3.33
N ASP A 84 6.87 -0.10 -3.37
CA ASP A 84 8.10 -0.89 -3.47
C ASP A 84 8.41 -1.67 -2.20
N PHE A 85 8.20 -1.06 -1.04
CA PHE A 85 8.61 -1.65 0.24
C PHE A 85 7.47 -2.35 0.99
N VAL A 86 6.20 -2.12 0.62
CA VAL A 86 5.05 -2.68 1.34
C VAL A 86 4.08 -3.38 0.40
N ALA A 87 3.27 -2.64 -0.35
CA ALA A 87 2.08 -3.19 -0.99
C ALA A 87 2.43 -4.10 -2.19
N GLY A 88 3.41 -3.71 -3.00
CA GLY A 88 3.77 -4.43 -4.23
C GLY A 88 4.25 -5.85 -3.96
N LYS A 89 5.13 -6.04 -2.98
CA LYS A 89 5.57 -7.38 -2.57
C LYS A 89 4.41 -8.19 -1.97
N PHE A 90 3.65 -7.58 -1.07
CA PHE A 90 2.52 -8.24 -0.41
C PHE A 90 1.48 -8.78 -1.42
N PHE A 91 1.03 -7.96 -2.37
CA PHE A 91 0.05 -8.41 -3.37
C PHE A 91 0.61 -9.49 -4.31
N LYS A 92 1.87 -9.37 -4.74
CA LYS A 92 2.53 -10.41 -5.57
C LYS A 92 2.55 -11.75 -4.87
N GLU A 93 2.92 -11.78 -3.58
CA GLU A 93 3.00 -13.01 -2.79
C GLU A 93 1.62 -13.66 -2.63
N ILE A 94 0.62 -12.93 -2.13
CA ILE A 94 -0.71 -13.52 -1.84
C ILE A 94 -1.41 -14.00 -3.11
N VAL A 95 -1.26 -13.30 -4.24
CA VAL A 95 -1.80 -13.71 -5.55
C VAL A 95 -1.07 -14.96 -6.05
N SER A 96 0.25 -15.02 -5.88
CA SER A 96 1.05 -16.19 -6.29
C SER A 96 0.79 -17.45 -5.46
N ILE A 97 0.28 -17.32 -4.24
CA ILE A 97 0.05 -18.46 -3.35
C ILE A 97 -1.40 -18.93 -3.38
N ILE A 98 -2.37 -18.02 -3.23
CA ILE A 98 -3.76 -18.40 -2.94
C ILE A 98 -4.82 -17.61 -3.73
N PHE A 99 -4.62 -16.31 -3.95
CA PHE A 99 -5.63 -15.45 -4.57
C PHE A 99 -5.36 -15.19 -6.06
N LYS A 100 -5.29 -16.25 -6.86
CA LYS A 100 -4.91 -16.19 -8.28
C LYS A 100 -5.82 -15.26 -9.10
N ASP A 101 -7.11 -15.23 -8.80
CA ASP A 101 -8.09 -14.38 -9.48
C ASP A 101 -7.94 -12.88 -9.14
N MET A 102 -7.07 -12.53 -8.18
CA MET A 102 -6.73 -11.15 -7.84
C MET A 102 -5.51 -10.62 -8.61
N GLN A 103 -5.10 -11.26 -9.71
CA GLN A 103 -3.98 -10.81 -10.56
C GLN A 103 -4.12 -9.34 -10.99
N TRP A 104 -5.36 -8.87 -11.23
CA TRP A 104 -5.65 -7.49 -11.56
C TRP A 104 -5.12 -6.48 -10.51
N CYS A 105 -5.01 -6.85 -9.23
CA CYS A 105 -4.44 -6.00 -8.20
C CYS A 105 -2.96 -5.74 -8.46
N VAL A 106 -2.20 -6.78 -8.85
CA VAL A 106 -0.77 -6.69 -9.15
C VAL A 106 -0.54 -5.86 -10.41
N ASP A 107 -1.37 -6.08 -11.44
CA ASP A 107 -1.27 -5.36 -12.71
C ASP A 107 -1.55 -3.86 -12.52
N ASN A 108 -2.60 -3.52 -11.75
CA ASN A 108 -2.91 -2.13 -11.41
C ASN A 108 -1.82 -1.48 -10.55
N ILE A 109 -1.26 -2.20 -9.57
CA ILE A 109 -0.12 -1.67 -8.78
C ILE A 109 1.05 -1.34 -9.70
N ALA A 110 1.40 -2.23 -10.64
CA ALA A 110 2.49 -1.99 -11.58
C ALA A 110 2.21 -0.77 -12.48
N SER A 111 1.00 -0.66 -13.02
CA SER A 111 0.56 0.48 -13.83
C SER A 111 0.58 1.79 -13.03
N ASN A 112 0.04 1.80 -11.81
CA ASN A 112 0.02 2.98 -10.95
C ASN A 112 1.42 3.41 -10.54
N ARG A 113 2.32 2.46 -10.23
CA ARG A 113 3.72 2.75 -9.92
C ARG A 113 4.40 3.44 -11.10
N ALA A 114 4.18 2.96 -12.33
CA ALA A 114 4.74 3.58 -13.54
C ALA A 114 4.22 5.01 -13.72
N LYS A 115 2.92 5.25 -13.55
CA LYS A 115 2.34 6.60 -13.60
C LYS A 115 2.89 7.54 -12.55
N TRP A 116 3.13 7.05 -11.32
CA TRP A 116 3.78 7.85 -10.29
C TRP A 116 5.22 8.20 -10.67
N GLN A 117 5.94 7.28 -11.32
CA GLN A 117 7.29 7.54 -11.84
C GLN A 117 7.25 8.61 -12.94
N GLU A 118 6.31 8.52 -13.89
CA GLU A 118 6.13 9.56 -14.93
C GLU A 118 5.87 10.95 -14.33
N ILE A 119 5.06 11.04 -13.27
CA ILE A 119 4.80 12.31 -12.56
C ILE A 119 6.05 12.85 -11.88
N LEU A 120 6.89 11.96 -11.34
CA LEU A 120 8.15 12.33 -10.69
C LEU A 120 9.18 12.80 -11.72
N ASP A 121 9.24 12.15 -12.89
CA ASP A 121 10.19 12.45 -13.96
C ASP A 121 9.81 13.68 -14.79
N ALA A 122 8.53 14.08 -14.80
CA ALA A 122 8.04 15.24 -15.54
C ALA A 122 8.30 16.60 -14.86
N LYS A 123 9.08 16.62 -13.77
CA LYS A 123 9.47 17.81 -13.01
C LYS A 123 10.92 18.19 -13.28
#